data_AF-A0A2D9WBC4-F1
#
_entry.id   AF-A0A2D9WBC4-F1
#
_cell.length_a   1.000
_cell.length_b   1.000
_cell.length_c   1.000
_cell.angle_alpha   90.00
_cell.angle_beta   90.00
_cell.angle_gamma   90.00
#
_symmetry.space_group_name_H-M   'P 1'
#
loop_
_entity.id
_entity.type
_entity.pdbx_description
1 polymer ?
#
loop_
_entity_poly.entity_id
_entity_poly.type
_entity_poly.pdbx_seq_one_letter_code
_entity_poly.pdbx_strand_id
1 'polypeptide(L)'
;MEAGQIILSAGAIASPQILMLSGIGPAKHLQEKGITIVADLPGVGQNLRDHPLVAVRVKTKDDFPLDPDAPRLQTVLRYTAGGSENRNDMQIFPSSFSTPLGGDPLVEEGIRFTCMLELAESAGELQLNSADPKEQPFIDCRYLEAPRDRERLREGVRIIIDMMEHESFKDIVEELISPVESDLESDETLDQWMLENVWIGQHLSGTCKMGPDSDPMAVVDQYGRVHGIQGLRVADASIMPDVIRANTNATTIMIGERVAAWVANK
;
A
#
# COMPACT_ATOMS: atom_id res chain seq x y z
N MET A 1 -27.42 -18.50 -5.30
CA MET A 1 -26.74 -19.25 -6.37
C MET A 1 -25.93 -20.36 -5.74
N GLU A 2 -25.77 -21.50 -6.39
CA GLU A 2 -24.95 -22.63 -5.93
C GLU A 2 -23.86 -22.90 -6.97
N ALA A 3 -22.65 -23.25 -6.52
CA ALA A 3 -21.53 -23.58 -7.39
C ALA A 3 -20.62 -24.60 -6.71
N GLY A 4 -20.05 -25.53 -7.49
CA GLY A 4 -19.03 -26.47 -6.98
C GLY A 4 -17.68 -25.80 -6.72
N GLN A 5 -17.50 -24.56 -7.18
CA GLN A 5 -16.33 -23.75 -6.89
C GLN A 5 -16.70 -22.26 -6.82
N ILE A 6 -16.23 -21.57 -5.79
CA ILE A 6 -16.34 -20.13 -5.56
C ILE A 6 -14.93 -19.53 -5.60
N ILE A 7 -14.78 -18.39 -6.28
CA ILE A 7 -13.52 -17.64 -6.35
C ILE A 7 -13.83 -16.23 -5.84
N LEU A 8 -13.19 -15.85 -4.73
CA LEU A 8 -13.24 -14.49 -4.21
C LEU A 8 -12.20 -13.65 -4.94
N SER A 9 -12.65 -12.53 -5.50
CA SER A 9 -11.81 -11.53 -6.18
C SER A 9 -12.26 -10.12 -5.77
N ALA A 10 -12.53 -9.92 -4.48
CA ALA A 10 -13.06 -8.68 -3.93
C ALA A 10 -11.95 -7.70 -3.48
N GLY A 11 -10.68 -8.08 -3.65
CA GLY A 11 -9.52 -7.26 -3.33
C GLY A 11 -9.08 -7.37 -1.86
N ALA A 12 -7.97 -6.71 -1.53
CA ALA A 12 -7.30 -6.83 -0.24
C ALA A 12 -8.10 -6.34 0.97
N ILE A 13 -9.19 -5.58 0.76
CA ILE A 13 -10.07 -5.15 1.86
C ILE A 13 -11.26 -6.12 1.99
N ALA A 14 -12.00 -6.34 0.91
CA ALA A 14 -13.27 -7.04 0.99
C ALA A 14 -13.13 -8.57 1.01
N SER A 15 -12.11 -9.16 0.38
CA SER A 15 -11.89 -10.62 0.43
C SER A 15 -11.69 -11.15 1.86
N PRO A 16 -10.78 -10.60 2.71
CA PRO A 16 -10.68 -11.04 4.10
C PRO A 16 -11.95 -10.73 4.91
N GLN A 17 -12.64 -9.62 4.64
CA GLN A 17 -13.91 -9.29 5.28
C GLN A 17 -14.97 -10.35 5.00
N ILE A 18 -15.14 -10.75 3.73
CA ILE A 18 -16.09 -11.78 3.30
C ILE A 18 -15.75 -13.12 3.95
N LEU A 19 -14.46 -13.51 3.98
CA LEU A 19 -14.02 -14.73 4.66
C LEU A 19 -14.41 -14.71 6.14
N MET A 20 -14.08 -13.64 6.87
CA MET A 20 -14.40 -13.53 8.29
C MET A 20 -15.92 -13.56 8.54
N LEU A 21 -16.71 -12.82 7.75
CA LEU A 21 -18.18 -12.84 7.84
C LEU A 21 -18.78 -14.21 7.49
N SER A 22 -18.04 -15.03 6.74
CA SER A 22 -18.40 -16.42 6.41
C SER A 22 -17.89 -17.44 7.45
N GLY A 23 -17.33 -16.97 8.57
CA GLY A 23 -16.81 -17.83 9.64
C GLY A 23 -15.39 -18.38 9.39
N ILE A 24 -14.65 -17.83 8.43
CA ILE A 24 -13.28 -18.24 8.09
C ILE A 24 -12.32 -17.12 8.47
N GLY A 25 -11.55 -17.30 9.54
CA GLY A 25 -10.63 -16.26 10.04
C GLY A 25 -10.18 -16.52 11.47
N PRO A 26 -9.60 -15.52 12.17
CA PRO A 26 -9.09 -15.72 13.52
C PRO A 26 -10.22 -16.09 14.50
N ALA A 27 -10.21 -17.31 15.05
CA ALA A 27 -11.32 -17.85 15.84
C ALA A 27 -11.76 -16.94 17.00
N LYS A 28 -10.79 -16.37 17.73
CA LYS A 28 -11.08 -15.45 18.85
C LYS A 28 -11.86 -14.22 18.39
N HIS A 29 -11.42 -13.57 17.30
CA HIS A 29 -12.09 -12.40 16.73
C HIS A 29 -13.49 -12.73 16.23
N LEU A 30 -13.65 -13.86 15.53
CA LEU A 30 -14.96 -14.31 15.07
C LEU A 30 -15.93 -14.55 16.25
N GLN A 31 -15.46 -15.17 17.33
CA GLN A 31 -16.24 -15.38 18.54
C GLN A 31 -16.65 -14.04 19.20
N GLU A 32 -15.73 -13.07 19.28
CA GLU A 32 -16.01 -11.72 19.79
C GLU A 32 -17.10 -10.99 18.97
N LYS A 33 -17.19 -11.27 17.66
CA LYS A 33 -18.23 -10.73 16.77
C LYS A 33 -19.50 -11.60 16.71
N GLY A 34 -19.57 -12.70 17.46
CA GLY A 34 -20.73 -13.60 17.48
C GLY A 34 -20.92 -14.39 16.18
N ILE A 35 -19.86 -14.60 15.41
CA ILE A 35 -19.89 -15.34 14.13
C ILE A 35 -19.56 -16.81 14.40
N THR A 36 -20.32 -17.73 13.79
CA THR A 36 -20.01 -19.16 13.88
C THR A 36 -18.71 -19.46 13.14
N ILE A 37 -17.77 -20.10 13.84
CA ILE A 37 -16.46 -20.45 13.28
C ILE A 37 -16.60 -21.69 12.39
N VAL A 38 -16.26 -21.54 11.12
CA VAL A 38 -16.17 -22.61 10.12
C VAL A 38 -14.73 -23.13 10.04
N ALA A 39 -13.75 -22.21 10.01
CA ALA A 39 -12.33 -22.55 10.06
C ALA A 39 -11.53 -21.45 10.77
N ASP A 40 -10.64 -21.87 11.66
CA ASP A 40 -9.68 -20.98 12.31
C ASP A 40 -8.47 -20.77 11.39
N LEU A 41 -8.46 -19.62 10.72
CA LEU A 41 -7.34 -19.17 9.88
C LEU A 41 -6.85 -17.83 10.43
N PRO A 42 -5.87 -17.83 11.35
CA PRO A 42 -5.43 -16.60 12.03
C PRO A 42 -4.78 -15.58 11.08
N GLY A 43 -4.39 -15.99 9.88
CA GLY A 43 -3.84 -15.10 8.85
C GLY A 43 -4.87 -14.23 8.12
N VAL A 44 -6.18 -14.53 8.19
CA VAL A 44 -7.19 -13.73 7.48
C VAL A 44 -7.27 -12.32 8.07
N GLY A 45 -7.07 -11.31 7.23
CA GLY A 45 -7.04 -9.90 7.61
C GLY A 45 -5.68 -9.44 8.16
N GLN A 46 -4.71 -10.34 8.37
CA GLN A 46 -3.37 -10.00 8.83
C GLN A 46 -2.42 -9.76 7.65
N ASN A 47 -1.21 -9.24 7.90
CA ASN A 47 -0.24 -8.95 6.84
C ASN A 47 -0.79 -7.98 5.77
N LEU A 48 -1.53 -6.95 6.20
CA LEU A 48 -1.95 -5.87 5.30
C LEU A 48 -0.70 -5.09 4.86
N ARG A 49 -0.37 -5.15 3.58
CA ARG A 49 0.77 -4.47 2.97
C ARG A 49 0.31 -3.35 2.06
N ASP A 50 1.10 -2.29 1.96
CA ASP A 50 0.91 -1.18 1.03
C ASP A 50 2.27 -0.54 0.70
N HIS A 51 2.25 0.49 -0.14
CA HIS A 51 3.37 1.39 -0.39
C HIS A 51 3.18 2.74 0.30
N PRO A 52 3.51 2.87 1.61
CA PRO A 52 3.40 4.15 2.30
C PRO A 52 4.28 5.20 1.62
N LEU A 53 3.74 6.41 1.53
CA LEU A 53 4.38 7.52 0.84
C LEU A 53 4.31 8.83 1.64
N VAL A 54 5.24 9.72 1.36
CA VAL A 54 5.21 11.13 1.80
C VAL A 54 5.49 12.03 0.60
N ALA A 55 4.97 13.26 0.63
CA ALA A 55 5.13 14.23 -0.44
C ALA A 55 5.92 15.46 0.03
N VAL A 56 7.04 15.73 -0.63
CA VAL A 56 7.71 17.01 -0.55
C VAL A 56 7.00 17.96 -1.51
N ARG A 57 6.51 19.08 -0.99
CA ARG A 57 5.72 20.07 -1.72
C ARG A 57 6.58 21.30 -1.98
N VAL A 58 6.50 21.81 -3.20
CA VAL A 58 7.38 22.86 -3.70
C VAL A 58 6.55 23.91 -4.41
N LYS A 59 6.69 25.16 -3.97
CA LYS A 59 6.18 26.32 -4.70
C LYS A 59 7.10 26.57 -5.89
N THR A 60 6.51 26.69 -7.07
CA THR A 60 7.24 27.08 -8.27
C THR A 60 7.22 28.58 -8.46
N LYS A 61 8.17 29.11 -9.24
CA LYS A 61 8.18 30.53 -9.65
C LYS A 61 6.92 30.87 -10.46
N ASP A 62 6.48 32.13 -10.35
CA ASP A 62 5.25 32.64 -10.99
C ASP A 62 5.19 32.43 -12.52
N ASP A 63 6.35 32.36 -13.19
CA ASP A 63 6.45 32.18 -14.65
C ASP A 63 6.61 30.71 -15.07
N PHE A 64 6.70 29.77 -14.11
CA PHE A 64 6.75 28.35 -14.42
C PHE A 64 5.36 27.84 -14.82
N PRO A 65 5.22 27.21 -16.00
CA PRO A 65 3.91 26.78 -16.48
C PRO A 65 3.38 25.59 -15.68
N LEU A 66 2.20 25.77 -15.11
CA LEU A 66 1.45 24.72 -14.43
C LEU A 66 0.16 24.44 -15.19
N ASP A 67 0.07 23.22 -15.75
CA ASP A 67 -1.06 22.78 -16.56
C ASP A 67 -1.86 21.70 -15.80
N PRO A 68 -3.07 22.00 -15.31
CA PRO A 68 -3.89 21.04 -14.58
C PRO A 68 -4.42 19.90 -15.47
N ASP A 69 -4.44 20.10 -16.80
CA ASP A 69 -4.92 19.13 -17.79
C ASP A 69 -3.78 18.24 -18.34
N ALA A 70 -2.52 18.61 -18.11
CA ALA A 70 -1.37 17.82 -18.52
C ALA A 70 -1.24 16.52 -17.69
N PRO A 71 -0.61 15.47 -18.25
CA PRO A 71 -0.28 14.27 -17.48
C PRO A 71 0.56 14.60 -16.25
N ARG A 72 -0.01 14.39 -15.05
CA ARG A 72 0.61 14.75 -13.78
C ARG A 72 1.89 13.96 -13.50
N LEU A 73 1.88 12.66 -13.76
CA LEU A 73 3.00 11.74 -13.51
C LEU A 73 3.56 11.24 -14.83
N GLN A 74 4.80 11.62 -15.15
CA GLN A 74 5.44 11.25 -16.42
C GLN A 74 6.77 10.52 -16.23
N THR A 75 7.45 10.74 -15.11
CA THR A 75 8.74 10.16 -14.80
C THR A 75 8.73 9.52 -13.43
N VAL A 76 9.54 8.48 -13.26
CA VAL A 76 9.73 7.79 -12.00
C VAL A 76 11.22 7.50 -11.84
N LEU A 77 11.77 7.87 -10.69
CA LEU A 77 13.07 7.40 -10.22
C LEU A 77 12.83 6.17 -9.34
N ARG A 78 13.48 5.05 -9.68
CA ARG A 78 13.51 3.86 -8.81
C ARG A 78 14.95 3.63 -8.40
N TYR A 79 15.17 3.43 -7.10
CA TYR A 79 16.50 3.19 -6.56
C TYR A 79 16.43 2.24 -5.36
N THR A 80 17.59 1.71 -4.99
CA THR A 80 17.74 0.87 -3.81
C THR A 80 18.25 1.75 -2.67
N ALA A 81 17.54 1.77 -1.54
CA ALA A 81 17.95 2.56 -0.39
C ALA A 81 19.32 2.11 0.15
N GLY A 82 20.05 3.03 0.77
CA GLY A 82 21.32 2.75 1.44
C GLY A 82 21.18 1.58 2.43
N GLY A 83 22.03 0.55 2.29
CA GLY A 83 22.00 -0.64 3.14
C GLY A 83 20.90 -1.66 2.82
N SER A 84 20.08 -1.44 1.78
CA SER A 84 19.07 -2.41 1.36
C SER A 84 19.64 -3.48 0.43
N GLU A 85 19.32 -4.75 0.69
CA GLU A 85 19.57 -5.86 -0.24
C GLU A 85 18.43 -6.00 -1.28
N ASN A 86 17.32 -5.29 -1.07
CA ASN A 86 16.16 -5.34 -1.91
C ASN A 86 16.24 -4.30 -3.03
N ARG A 87 16.69 -4.73 -4.22
CA ARG A 87 16.70 -3.88 -5.42
C ARG A 87 15.39 -3.09 -5.63
N ASN A 88 15.50 -1.78 -5.86
CA ASN A 88 14.37 -0.91 -6.18
C ASN A 88 13.27 -0.93 -5.10
N ASP A 89 13.66 -0.91 -3.83
CA ASP A 89 12.73 -0.82 -2.70
C ASP A 89 12.25 0.62 -2.42
N MET A 90 12.75 1.59 -3.19
CA MET A 90 12.31 2.98 -3.15
C MET A 90 11.86 3.48 -4.52
N GLN A 91 10.88 4.38 -4.48
CA GLN A 91 10.41 5.11 -5.65
C GLN A 91 10.23 6.60 -5.32
N ILE A 92 10.72 7.47 -6.21
CA ILE A 92 10.44 8.91 -6.19
C ILE A 92 9.76 9.29 -7.51
N PHE A 93 8.66 10.02 -7.44
CA PHE A 93 7.98 10.50 -8.63
C PHE A 93 7.50 11.96 -8.48
N PRO A 94 7.85 12.85 -9.42
CA PRO A 94 7.30 14.20 -9.47
C PRO A 94 5.86 14.20 -10.00
N SER A 95 5.03 15.05 -9.43
CA SER A 95 3.77 15.51 -10.03
C SER A 95 3.98 16.93 -10.55
N SER A 96 3.78 17.14 -11.85
CA SER A 96 3.94 18.44 -12.52
C SER A 96 2.87 19.47 -12.18
N PHE A 97 1.86 19.08 -11.38
CA PHE A 97 0.84 19.94 -10.82
C PHE A 97 0.40 19.37 -9.47
N SER A 98 0.50 20.18 -8.42
CA SER A 98 0.09 19.82 -7.07
C SER A 98 -1.10 20.68 -6.62
N THR A 99 -2.00 20.02 -5.91
CA THR A 99 -3.09 20.64 -5.15
C THR A 99 -2.94 20.23 -3.69
N PRO A 100 -3.52 20.99 -2.74
CA PRO A 100 -3.54 20.57 -1.35
C PRO A 100 -4.11 19.14 -1.21
N LEU A 101 -3.44 18.29 -0.44
CA LEU A 101 -3.91 16.92 -0.19
C LEU A 101 -5.27 16.97 0.51
N GLY A 102 -6.29 16.35 -0.10
CA GLY A 102 -7.67 16.38 0.40
C GLY A 102 -8.41 17.72 0.18
N GLY A 103 -7.81 18.67 -0.53
CA GLY A 103 -8.40 19.98 -0.87
C GLY A 103 -9.03 20.03 -2.25
N ASP A 104 -9.31 21.26 -2.71
CA ASP A 104 -9.86 21.52 -4.05
C ASP A 104 -8.85 21.10 -5.14
N PRO A 105 -9.22 20.19 -6.06
CA PRO A 105 -8.33 19.70 -7.11
C PRO A 105 -7.95 20.74 -8.16
N LEU A 106 -8.53 21.95 -8.10
CA LEU A 106 -8.25 23.07 -8.99
C LEU A 106 -7.37 24.15 -8.33
N VAL A 107 -7.10 24.07 -7.03
CA VAL A 107 -6.22 25.02 -6.35
C VAL A 107 -4.77 24.62 -6.55
N GLU A 108 -4.03 25.50 -7.23
CA GLU A 108 -2.61 25.34 -7.51
C GLU A 108 -1.77 25.62 -6.25
N GLU A 109 -0.86 24.69 -5.94
CA GLU A 109 0.13 24.82 -4.85
C GLU A 109 1.57 24.72 -5.36
N GLY A 110 1.77 24.48 -6.66
CA GLY A 110 3.08 24.26 -7.28
C GLY A 110 3.26 22.83 -7.80
N ILE A 111 4.42 22.23 -7.53
CA ILE A 111 4.74 20.84 -7.85
C ILE A 111 4.99 20.04 -6.56
N ARG A 112 4.99 18.71 -6.67
CA ARG A 112 5.38 17.84 -5.55
C ARG A 112 6.22 16.68 -6.02
N PHE A 113 7.07 16.19 -5.13
CA PHE A 113 7.83 14.96 -5.30
C PHE A 113 7.38 13.98 -4.23
N THR A 114 6.88 12.83 -4.66
CA THR A 114 6.42 11.81 -3.74
C THR A 114 7.48 10.74 -3.61
N CYS A 115 7.94 10.51 -2.38
CA CYS A 115 8.78 9.38 -2.02
C CYS A 115 7.89 8.26 -1.47
N MET A 116 8.07 7.04 -1.97
CA MET A 116 7.26 5.88 -1.69
C MET A 116 8.15 4.68 -1.37
N LEU A 117 7.80 3.97 -0.30
CA LEU A 117 8.39 2.67 0.05
C LEU A 117 7.73 1.60 -0.82
N GLU A 118 8.50 0.92 -1.66
CA GLU A 118 8.02 -0.15 -2.54
C GLU A 118 8.07 -1.54 -1.87
N LEU A 119 8.68 -1.62 -0.69
CA LEU A 119 8.72 -2.82 0.14
C LEU A 119 8.85 -2.42 1.62
N ALA A 120 7.74 -1.94 2.19
CA ALA A 120 7.66 -1.58 3.60
C ALA A 120 7.79 -2.82 4.49
N GLU A 121 8.55 -2.70 5.57
CA GLU A 121 8.68 -3.76 6.57
C GLU A 121 7.45 -3.82 7.47
N SER A 122 6.87 -2.65 7.79
CA SER A 122 5.60 -2.54 8.50
C SER A 122 4.50 -3.34 7.79
N ALA A 123 3.67 -3.99 8.61
CA ALA A 123 2.50 -4.72 8.17
C ALA A 123 1.33 -4.38 9.09
N GLY A 124 0.20 -4.02 8.48
CA GLY A 124 -1.03 -3.72 9.19
C GLY A 124 -1.95 -4.92 9.35
N GLU A 125 -3.17 -4.61 9.75
CA GLU A 125 -4.27 -5.57 9.83
C GLU A 125 -5.62 -4.96 9.44
N LEU A 126 -6.56 -5.85 9.16
CA LEU A 126 -7.96 -5.58 8.88
C LEU A 126 -8.81 -6.45 9.80
N GLN A 127 -9.74 -5.82 10.51
CA GLN A 127 -10.65 -6.48 11.44
C GLN A 127 -12.10 -6.10 11.12
N LEU A 128 -13.03 -6.99 11.45
CA LEU A 128 -14.46 -6.65 11.41
C LEU A 128 -14.81 -5.66 12.52
N ASN A 129 -15.57 -4.61 12.22
CA ASN A 129 -16.22 -3.81 13.25
C ASN A 129 -17.41 -4.56 13.87
N SER A 130 -18.23 -5.21 13.04
CA SER A 130 -19.37 -6.02 13.48
C SER A 130 -19.61 -7.23 12.54
N ALA A 131 -20.67 -8.00 12.81
CA ALA A 131 -21.13 -9.06 11.92
C ALA A 131 -22.08 -8.56 10.81
N ASP A 132 -22.37 -7.25 10.72
CA ASP A 132 -23.16 -6.68 9.62
C ASP A 132 -22.28 -6.55 8.37
N PRO A 133 -22.61 -7.23 7.26
CA PRO A 133 -21.84 -7.12 6.01
C PRO A 133 -21.86 -5.72 5.38
N LYS A 134 -22.75 -4.82 5.82
CA LYS A 134 -22.82 -3.43 5.34
C LYS A 134 -21.87 -2.49 6.08
N GLU A 135 -21.36 -2.91 7.22
CA GLU A 135 -20.43 -2.12 8.01
C GLU A 135 -19.01 -2.29 7.44
N GLN A 136 -18.32 -1.17 7.22
CA GLN A 136 -16.94 -1.21 6.74
C GLN A 136 -16.01 -1.78 7.82
N PRO A 137 -14.96 -2.53 7.44
CA PRO A 137 -14.02 -3.08 8.40
C PRO A 137 -13.16 -1.97 9.04
N PHE A 138 -12.60 -2.26 10.20
CA PHE A 138 -11.50 -1.50 10.77
C PHE A 138 -10.22 -1.85 10.02
N ILE A 139 -9.47 -0.81 9.62
CA ILE A 139 -8.22 -0.95 8.88
C ILE A 139 -7.15 -0.17 9.64
N ASP A 140 -6.10 -0.87 10.07
CA ASP A 140 -4.92 -0.27 10.68
C ASP A 140 -3.70 -0.65 9.85
N CYS A 141 -3.15 0.30 9.11
CA CYS A 141 -2.04 0.04 8.19
C CYS A 141 -0.67 0.04 8.87
N ARG A 142 -0.56 0.58 10.09
CA ARG A 142 0.69 0.62 10.88
C ARG A 142 1.89 1.20 10.13
N TYR A 143 1.63 2.23 9.34
CA TYR A 143 2.67 2.88 8.54
C TYR A 143 3.80 3.40 9.42
N LEU A 144 5.03 3.15 8.97
CA LEU A 144 6.26 3.69 9.56
C LEU A 144 6.56 3.23 11.01
N GLU A 145 5.86 2.22 11.53
CA GLU A 145 6.22 1.61 12.82
C GLU A 145 7.66 1.06 12.79
N ALA A 146 8.03 0.37 11.71
CA ALA A 146 9.37 -0.16 11.53
C ALA A 146 10.40 0.99 11.41
N PRO A 147 11.48 1.01 12.23
CA PRO A 147 12.53 2.03 12.12
C PRO A 147 13.18 2.08 10.73
N ARG A 148 13.27 0.94 10.05
CA ARG A 148 13.85 0.83 8.71
C ARG A 148 12.98 1.47 7.63
N ASP A 149 11.67 1.51 7.81
CA ASP A 149 10.77 2.24 6.90
C ASP A 149 11.02 3.74 7.01
N ARG A 150 11.12 4.26 8.23
CA ARG A 150 11.45 5.67 8.49
C ARG A 150 12.81 6.06 7.94
N GLU A 151 13.85 5.26 8.21
CA GLU A 151 15.20 5.52 7.70
C GLU A 151 15.24 5.66 6.17
N ARG A 152 14.63 4.70 5.45
CA ARG A 152 14.60 4.70 3.99
C ARG A 152 13.76 5.85 3.42
N LEU A 153 12.62 6.15 4.04
CA LEU A 153 11.78 7.25 3.60
C LEU A 153 12.46 8.61 3.83
N ARG A 154 13.18 8.76 4.95
CA ARG A 154 14.03 9.92 5.26
C ARG A 154 15.11 10.14 4.20
N GLU A 155 15.80 9.08 3.81
CA GLU A 155 16.77 9.10 2.71
C GLU A 155 16.13 9.66 1.43
N GLY A 156 14.94 9.16 1.06
CA GLY A 156 14.24 9.66 -0.11
C GLY A 156 13.80 11.12 -0.02
N VAL A 157 13.39 11.59 1.16
CA VAL A 157 13.11 13.03 1.37
C VAL A 157 14.38 13.87 1.18
N ARG A 158 15.52 13.43 1.73
CA ARG A 158 16.81 14.11 1.55
C ARG A 158 17.26 14.15 0.09
N ILE A 159 17.12 13.03 -0.64
CA ILE A 159 17.40 12.98 -2.08
C ILE A 159 16.57 14.01 -2.84
N ILE A 160 15.28 14.15 -2.51
CA ILE A 160 14.42 15.15 -3.15
C ILE A 160 14.92 16.57 -2.86
N ILE A 161 15.27 16.88 -1.61
CA ILE A 161 15.76 18.21 -1.23
C ILE A 161 17.06 18.52 -1.98
N ASP A 162 18.02 17.59 -1.98
CA ASP A 162 19.28 17.73 -2.73
C ASP A 162 19.03 17.94 -4.24
N MET A 163 18.03 17.25 -4.80
CA MET A 163 17.62 17.47 -6.20
C MET A 163 17.09 18.89 -6.42
N MET A 164 16.31 19.46 -5.50
CA MET A 164 15.74 20.80 -5.65
C MET A 164 16.80 21.91 -5.59
N GLU A 165 17.93 21.66 -4.93
CA GLU A 165 19.07 22.60 -4.90
C GLU A 165 19.92 22.59 -6.17
N HIS A 166 19.75 21.57 -7.03
CA HIS A 166 20.52 21.43 -8.26
C HIS A 166 20.23 22.59 -9.25
N GLU A 167 21.23 22.97 -10.04
CA GLU A 167 21.13 24.12 -10.96
C GLU A 167 19.96 24.03 -11.95
N SER A 168 19.59 22.82 -12.34
CA SER A 168 18.47 22.55 -13.26
C SER A 168 17.10 22.91 -12.68
N PHE A 169 16.98 23.05 -11.36
CA PHE A 169 15.74 23.41 -10.67
C PHE A 169 15.68 24.90 -10.29
N LYS A 170 16.77 25.65 -10.47
CA LYS A 170 16.83 27.08 -10.07
C LYS A 170 15.82 27.95 -10.77
N ASP A 171 15.40 27.62 -11.98
CA ASP A 171 14.40 28.38 -12.75
C ASP A 171 12.97 27.85 -12.54
N ILE A 172 12.80 26.83 -11.72
CA ILE A 172 11.51 26.19 -11.44
C ILE A 172 11.09 26.45 -10.00
N VAL A 173 11.97 26.17 -9.05
CA VAL A 173 11.70 26.19 -7.61
C VAL A 173 11.79 27.62 -7.09
N GLU A 174 10.75 28.04 -6.37
CA GLU A 174 10.76 29.27 -5.56
C GLU A 174 11.04 28.94 -4.09
N GLU A 175 10.30 27.97 -3.53
CA GLU A 175 10.34 27.66 -2.09
C GLU A 175 9.88 26.22 -1.80
N LEU A 176 10.46 25.59 -0.76
CA LEU A 176 9.93 24.36 -0.16
C LEU A 176 8.74 24.70 0.75
N ILE A 177 7.56 24.18 0.43
CA ILE A 177 6.35 24.35 1.25
C ILE A 177 6.36 23.39 2.43
N SER A 178 6.79 22.14 2.19
CA SER A 178 6.81 21.09 3.20
C SER A 178 7.72 19.94 2.73
N PRO A 179 8.58 19.36 3.59
CA PRO A 179 8.87 19.77 4.97
C PRO A 179 9.40 21.20 5.08
N VAL A 180 9.17 21.85 6.22
CA VAL A 180 9.73 23.19 6.53
C VAL A 180 11.09 23.04 7.23
N GLU A 181 11.83 24.14 7.40
CA GLU A 181 13.18 24.12 7.99
C GLU A 181 13.24 23.38 9.34
N SER A 182 12.26 23.59 10.22
CA SER A 182 12.20 22.92 11.53
C SER A 182 12.02 21.40 11.45
N ASP A 183 11.38 20.91 10.38
CA ASP A 183 11.20 19.47 10.15
C ASP A 183 12.50 18.80 9.70
N LEU A 184 13.50 19.59 9.26
CA LEU A 184 14.76 19.12 8.69
C LEU A 184 15.94 19.22 9.66
N GLU A 185 15.72 19.74 10.88
CA GLU A 185 16.76 19.97 11.87
C GLU A 185 17.43 18.68 12.38
N SER A 186 16.68 17.58 12.41
CA SER A 186 17.18 16.28 12.87
C SER A 186 16.43 15.11 12.24
N ASP A 187 16.94 13.91 12.48
CA ASP A 187 16.28 12.67 12.08
C ASP A 187 14.94 12.49 12.80
N GLU A 188 14.84 12.92 14.06
CA GLU A 188 13.64 12.82 14.89
C GLU A 188 12.54 13.79 14.47
N THR A 189 12.89 15.04 14.14
CA THR A 189 11.92 16.03 13.63
C THR A 189 11.38 15.61 12.27
N LEU A 190 12.25 15.06 11.41
CA LEU A 190 11.83 14.55 10.10
C LEU A 190 10.97 13.29 10.22
N ASP A 191 11.27 12.39 11.18
CA ASP A 191 10.40 11.26 11.49
C ASP A 191 9.01 11.69 11.95
N GLN A 192 8.93 12.72 12.80
CA GLN A 192 7.65 13.27 13.24
C GLN A 192 6.86 13.86 12.07
N TRP A 193 7.51 14.64 11.21
CA TRP A 193 6.89 15.14 9.98
C TRP A 193 6.38 14.00 9.10
N MET A 194 7.18 12.95 8.88
CA MET A 194 6.78 11.80 8.07
C MET A 194 5.57 11.08 8.69
N LEU A 195 5.52 10.90 10.00
CA LEU A 195 4.38 10.28 10.69
C LEU A 195 3.09 11.11 10.58
N GLU A 196 3.20 12.43 10.57
CA GLU A 196 2.06 13.34 10.38
C GLU A 196 1.58 13.42 8.93
N ASN A 197 2.47 13.17 7.96
CA ASN A 197 2.22 13.38 6.53
C ASN A 197 2.16 12.08 5.71
N VAL A 198 2.39 10.91 6.31
CA VAL A 198 2.35 9.64 5.59
C VAL A 198 0.96 9.38 5.03
N TRP A 199 0.92 8.90 3.79
CA TRP A 199 -0.30 8.64 3.06
C TRP A 199 -0.32 7.23 2.46
N ILE A 200 -1.53 6.80 2.10
CA ILE A 200 -1.81 5.50 1.48
C ILE A 200 -1.29 5.47 0.03
N GLY A 201 -0.62 4.38 -0.34
CA GLY A 201 -0.13 4.12 -1.69
C GLY A 201 -1.19 3.61 -2.67
N GLN A 202 -2.36 3.24 -2.13
CA GLN A 202 -3.47 2.61 -2.85
C GLN A 202 -3.10 1.27 -3.49
N HIS A 203 -2.16 0.55 -2.87
CA HIS A 203 -1.65 -0.75 -3.30
C HIS A 203 -1.87 -1.83 -2.22
N LEU A 204 -2.95 -1.70 -1.44
CA LEU A 204 -3.29 -2.64 -0.38
C LEU A 204 -3.29 -4.09 -0.88
N SER A 205 -2.60 -4.97 -0.15
CA SER A 205 -2.37 -6.36 -0.52
C SER A 205 -2.11 -7.23 0.73
N GLY A 206 -2.01 -8.54 0.54
CA GLY A 206 -1.47 -9.47 1.54
C GLY A 206 -2.38 -9.96 2.68
N THR A 207 -3.61 -9.45 2.76
CA THR A 207 -4.60 -9.80 3.80
C THR A 207 -5.16 -11.22 3.76
N CYS A 208 -4.85 -11.97 2.71
CA CYS A 208 -5.13 -13.40 2.56
C CYS A 208 -3.89 -14.11 2.03
N LYS A 209 -2.72 -13.78 2.58
CA LYS A 209 -1.39 -14.19 2.10
C LYS A 209 -1.33 -15.67 1.69
N MET A 210 -0.77 -15.89 0.51
CA MET A 210 -0.41 -17.22 0.00
C MET A 210 0.82 -17.78 0.73
N GLY A 211 0.80 -19.07 1.04
CA GLY A 211 1.93 -19.76 1.65
C GLY A 211 1.76 -21.27 1.71
N PRO A 212 2.83 -22.01 2.04
CA PRO A 212 2.76 -23.46 2.21
C PRO A 212 1.93 -23.85 3.43
N ASP A 213 1.46 -25.10 3.50
CA ASP A 213 0.70 -25.64 4.64
C ASP A 213 1.46 -25.55 5.98
N SER A 214 2.79 -25.41 5.93
CA SER A 214 3.64 -25.22 7.10
C SER A 214 3.65 -23.79 7.65
N ASP A 215 3.15 -22.80 6.90
CA ASP A 215 3.02 -21.42 7.36
C ASP A 215 1.65 -21.25 8.04
N PRO A 216 1.59 -21.13 9.38
CA PRO A 216 0.32 -21.02 10.10
C PRO A 216 -0.44 -19.71 9.81
N MET A 217 0.21 -18.73 9.17
CA MET A 217 -0.38 -17.46 8.78
C MET A 217 -0.81 -17.44 7.30
N ALA A 218 -0.55 -18.51 6.53
CA ALA A 218 -1.04 -18.62 5.17
C ALA A 218 -2.56 -18.83 5.16
N VAL A 219 -3.25 -18.08 4.29
CA VAL A 219 -4.70 -18.21 4.09
C VAL A 219 -5.01 -19.07 2.87
N VAL A 220 -4.18 -18.96 1.83
CA VAL A 220 -4.31 -19.76 0.61
C VAL A 220 -3.02 -20.49 0.25
N ASP A 221 -3.16 -21.57 -0.50
CA ASP A 221 -2.02 -22.28 -1.09
C ASP A 221 -1.55 -21.67 -2.42
N GLN A 222 -0.54 -22.30 -3.03
CA GLN A 222 0.05 -21.88 -4.32
C GLN A 222 -0.92 -21.83 -5.52
N TYR A 223 -2.14 -22.35 -5.37
CA TYR A 223 -3.19 -22.34 -6.39
C TYR A 223 -4.36 -21.41 -6.01
N GLY A 224 -4.18 -20.59 -4.97
CA GLY A 224 -5.19 -19.71 -4.41
C GLY A 224 -6.30 -20.44 -3.67
N ARG A 225 -6.16 -21.74 -3.33
CA ARG A 225 -7.18 -22.49 -2.58
C ARG A 225 -7.10 -22.11 -1.12
N VAL A 226 -8.24 -21.80 -0.50
CA VAL A 226 -8.30 -21.48 0.93
C VAL A 226 -7.97 -22.73 1.73
N HIS A 227 -7.03 -22.61 2.66
CA HIS A 227 -6.58 -23.73 3.49
C HIS A 227 -7.73 -24.32 4.30
N GLY A 228 -7.86 -25.65 4.29
CA GLY A 228 -8.92 -26.37 5.00
C GLY A 228 -10.33 -26.26 4.41
N ILE A 229 -10.55 -25.48 3.33
CA ILE A 229 -11.87 -25.27 2.72
C ILE A 229 -11.91 -25.81 1.30
N GLN A 230 -12.84 -26.74 1.04
CA GLN A 230 -13.05 -27.28 -0.31
C GLN A 230 -13.87 -26.33 -1.17
N GLY A 231 -13.54 -26.25 -2.46
CA GLY A 231 -14.31 -25.46 -3.42
C GLY A 231 -14.17 -23.95 -3.30
N LEU A 232 -13.29 -23.42 -2.44
CA LEU A 232 -13.09 -21.98 -2.27
C LEU A 232 -11.67 -21.56 -2.69
N ARG A 233 -11.57 -20.50 -3.48
CA ARG A 233 -10.32 -19.83 -3.84
C ARG A 233 -10.38 -18.33 -3.59
N VAL A 234 -9.21 -17.70 -3.46
CA VAL A 234 -9.03 -16.24 -3.54
C VAL A 234 -8.09 -15.93 -4.71
N ALA A 235 -8.44 -14.95 -5.52
CA ALA A 235 -7.71 -14.55 -6.72
C ALA A 235 -7.76 -13.03 -6.90
N ASP A 236 -7.02 -12.33 -6.05
CA ASP A 236 -6.84 -10.88 -6.09
C ASP A 236 -5.57 -10.47 -5.31
N ALA A 237 -5.34 -9.18 -5.09
CA ALA A 237 -4.15 -8.67 -4.40
C ALA A 237 -4.00 -9.13 -2.94
N SER A 238 -5.07 -9.62 -2.29
CA SER A 238 -5.00 -10.14 -0.91
C SER A 238 -4.06 -11.33 -0.79
N ILE A 239 -3.83 -12.10 -1.86
CA ILE A 239 -3.03 -13.33 -1.79
C ILE A 239 -1.52 -13.08 -1.89
N MET A 240 -1.09 -11.86 -2.21
CA MET A 240 0.33 -11.55 -2.34
C MET A 240 1.05 -11.79 -0.99
N PRO A 241 2.10 -12.62 -0.92
CA PRO A 241 2.76 -12.89 0.36
C PRO A 241 3.40 -11.66 0.99
N ASP A 242 3.88 -10.76 0.13
CA ASP A 242 4.32 -9.42 0.45
C ASP A 242 3.92 -8.51 -0.71
N VAL A 243 3.91 -7.20 -0.50
CA VAL A 243 3.67 -6.27 -1.61
C VAL A 243 4.81 -6.38 -2.62
N ILE A 244 4.46 -6.36 -3.89
CA ILE A 244 5.48 -6.34 -4.95
C ILE A 244 6.08 -4.95 -5.05
N ARG A 245 7.37 -4.87 -5.36
CA ARG A 245 8.07 -3.61 -5.68
C ARG A 245 7.68 -3.07 -7.05
N ALA A 246 6.40 -2.82 -7.27
CA ALA A 246 5.81 -2.05 -8.37
C ALA A 246 4.32 -1.80 -8.06
N ASN A 247 3.66 -0.93 -8.83
CA ASN A 247 2.21 -0.80 -8.77
C ASN A 247 1.52 -2.17 -8.96
N THR A 248 0.57 -2.50 -8.09
CA THR A 248 0.03 -3.86 -7.93
C THR A 248 -0.90 -4.31 -9.05
N ASN A 249 -1.42 -3.39 -9.87
CA ASN A 249 -2.44 -3.69 -10.88
C ASN A 249 -2.04 -4.81 -11.86
N ALA A 250 -0.86 -4.71 -12.48
CA ALA A 250 -0.42 -5.70 -13.48
C ALA A 250 -0.24 -7.09 -12.85
N THR A 251 0.29 -7.15 -11.62
CA THR A 251 0.44 -8.41 -10.87
C THR A 251 -0.91 -8.99 -10.49
N THR A 252 -1.88 -8.16 -10.10
CA THR A 252 -3.24 -8.62 -9.79
C THR A 252 -3.93 -9.22 -11.02
N ILE A 253 -3.77 -8.62 -12.21
CA ILE A 253 -4.25 -9.21 -13.47
C ILE A 253 -3.60 -10.57 -13.72
N MET A 254 -2.27 -10.66 -13.55
CA MET A 254 -1.53 -11.91 -13.72
C MET A 254 -2.00 -13.00 -12.74
N ILE A 255 -2.28 -12.65 -11.47
CA ILE A 255 -2.87 -13.56 -10.49
C ILE A 255 -4.21 -14.10 -11.01
N GLY A 256 -5.09 -13.23 -11.51
CA GLY A 256 -6.37 -13.61 -12.10
C GLY A 256 -6.20 -14.61 -13.26
N GLU A 257 -5.33 -14.29 -14.22
CA GLU A 257 -5.01 -15.16 -15.37
C GLU A 257 -4.50 -16.54 -14.93
N ARG A 258 -3.59 -16.58 -13.95
CA ARG A 258 -3.03 -17.83 -13.43
C ARG A 258 -4.09 -18.69 -12.77
N VAL A 259 -4.91 -18.11 -11.89
CA VAL A 259 -5.97 -18.85 -11.20
C VAL A 259 -7.01 -19.34 -12.20
N ALA A 260 -7.41 -18.51 -13.17
CA ALA A 260 -8.33 -18.92 -14.23
C ALA A 260 -7.80 -20.13 -15.01
N ALA A 261 -6.52 -20.13 -15.39
CA ALA A 261 -5.90 -21.27 -16.07
C ALA A 261 -5.92 -22.56 -15.21
N TRP A 262 -5.71 -22.47 -13.89
CA TRP A 262 -5.82 -23.63 -12.98
C TRP A 262 -7.24 -24.07 -12.67
N VAL A 263 -8.25 -23.22 -12.92
CA VAL A 263 -9.66 -23.63 -12.88
C VAL A 263 -10.03 -24.37 -14.16
N ALA A 264 -9.62 -23.85 -15.32
CA ALA A 264 -9.99 -24.37 -16.63
C ALA A 264 -9.35 -25.72 -16.97
N ASN A 265 -8.13 -25.97 -16.48
CA ASN A 265 -7.38 -27.22 -16.71
C ASN A 265 -7.67 -28.31 -15.67
N LYS A 266 -8.87 -28.32 -15.08
CA LYS A 266 -9.32 -29.36 -14.15
C LYS A 266 -10.00 -30.52 -14.86
#